data_AF-A0A7C7IMB5-F1
#
_entry.id   AF-A0A7C7IMB5-F1
#
_cell.length_a   1.000
_cell.length_b   1.000
_cell.length_c   1.000
_cell.angle_alpha   90.00
_cell.angle_beta   90.00
_cell.angle_gamma   90.00
#
_symmetry.space_group_name_H-M   'P 1'
#
loop_
_entity.id
_entity.type
_entity.pdbx_description
1 polymer ?
#
loop_
_entity_poly.entity_id
_entity_poly.type
_entity_poly.pdbx_seq_one_letter_code
_entity_poly.pdbx_strand_id
1 'polypeptide(L)'
;MKLKFFIFSLVLLASSFSVNAQKVKFKKGDVLVDGEKIFTYEKQNLGNTISIYTLDDNTEVLYMNFDDGGTLHYHDDNFMAMNFLIENVKIETSNFNGRGFKYILGQMIKQGVISKNGEIVPEKLEIFSNKYDESITDRTIINR
;
A
#
# COMPACT_ATOMS: atom_id res chain seq x y z
N MET A 1 53.36 3.00 4.44
CA MET A 1 52.30 2.00 4.76
C MET A 1 51.09 2.59 5.47
N LYS A 2 51.25 3.49 6.45
CA LYS A 2 50.13 4.04 7.25
C LYS A 2 49.05 4.79 6.46
N LEU A 3 49.43 5.57 5.42
CA LEU A 3 48.48 6.33 4.60
C LEU A 3 47.60 5.42 3.71
N LYS A 4 48.14 4.30 3.20
CA LYS A 4 47.37 3.31 2.43
C LYS A 4 46.35 2.60 3.32
N PHE A 5 46.73 2.29 4.57
CA PHE A 5 45.82 1.72 5.57
C PHE A 5 44.72 2.71 5.98
N PHE A 6 45.05 4.00 6.09
CA PHE A 6 44.09 5.05 6.41
C PHE A 6 43.06 5.26 5.29
N ILE A 7 43.50 5.29 4.04
CA ILE A 7 42.59 5.39 2.87
C ILE A 7 41.70 4.15 2.78
N PHE A 8 42.24 2.96 3.03
CA PHE A 8 41.47 1.71 3.04
C PHE A 8 40.41 1.70 4.15
N SER A 9 40.72 2.23 5.33
CA SER A 9 39.77 2.41 6.43
C SER A 9 38.65 3.41 6.11
N LEU A 10 38.94 4.45 5.33
CA LEU A 10 37.95 5.46 4.94
C LEU A 10 36.95 4.92 3.90
N VAL A 11 37.41 4.07 2.99
CA VAL A 11 36.56 3.40 1.98
C VAL A 11 35.60 2.40 2.62
N LEU A 12 36.04 1.68 3.67
CA LEU A 12 35.18 0.76 4.43
C LEU A 12 34.08 1.47 5.25
N LEU A 13 34.33 2.68 5.76
CA LEU A 13 33.29 3.47 6.45
C LEU A 13 32.22 3.97 5.46
N ALA A 14 32.62 4.35 4.25
CA ALA A 14 31.72 4.86 3.22
C ALA A 14 30.75 3.81 2.65
N SER A 15 31.02 2.51 2.83
CA SER A 15 30.09 1.43 2.42
C SER A 15 28.94 1.17 3.39
N SER A 16 28.82 1.94 4.49
CA SER A 16 27.79 1.73 5.52
C SER A 16 26.46 2.44 5.22
N PHE A 17 26.23 2.90 3.99
CA PHE A 17 24.93 3.47 3.62
C PHE A 17 23.88 2.36 3.61
N SER A 18 23.21 2.19 4.75
CA SER A 18 22.02 1.36 4.89
C SER A 18 20.95 1.88 3.93
N VAL A 19 20.68 1.11 2.88
CA VAL A 19 19.50 1.29 2.04
C VAL A 19 18.29 0.93 2.90
N ASN A 20 17.80 1.90 3.67
CA ASN A 20 16.65 1.70 4.54
C ASN A 20 15.40 1.53 3.66
N ALA A 21 14.86 0.31 3.61
CA ALA A 21 13.55 0.07 3.07
C ALA A 21 12.50 0.79 3.93
N GLN A 22 11.60 1.57 3.31
CA GLN A 22 10.57 2.32 4.01
C GLN A 22 9.69 1.39 4.85
N LYS A 23 9.61 1.65 6.15
CA LYS A 23 8.98 0.75 7.13
C LYS A 23 7.56 1.20 7.44
N VAL A 24 6.60 0.59 6.77
CA VAL A 24 5.17 0.78 7.05
C VAL A 24 4.76 0.00 8.32
N LYS A 25 4.00 0.63 9.22
CA LYS A 25 3.41 -0.01 10.41
C LYS A 25 1.98 0.47 10.63
N PHE A 26 1.13 -0.45 11.07
CA PHE A 26 -0.22 -0.17 11.57
C PHE A 26 -0.17 -0.34 13.08
N LYS A 27 -0.46 0.70 13.85
CA LYS A 27 -0.35 0.66 15.31
C LYS A 27 -1.38 1.59 15.95
N LYS A 28 -2.26 1.04 16.80
CA LYS A 28 -3.24 1.80 17.60
C LYS A 28 -4.11 2.76 16.78
N GLY A 29 -4.53 2.35 15.57
CA GLY A 29 -5.32 3.20 14.67
C GLY A 29 -4.49 4.16 13.81
N ASP A 30 -3.16 4.13 13.92
CA ASP A 30 -2.28 4.97 13.11
C ASP A 30 -1.52 4.16 12.06
N VAL A 31 -1.35 4.76 10.88
CA VAL A 31 -0.41 4.32 9.86
C VAL A 31 0.87 5.13 10.01
N LEU A 32 1.98 4.43 10.25
CA LEU A 32 3.30 5.01 10.39
C LEU A 32 4.19 4.61 9.21
N VAL A 33 4.85 5.58 8.59
CA VAL A 33 5.92 5.37 7.60
C VAL A 33 7.22 5.88 8.18
N ASP A 34 8.20 4.99 8.32
CA ASP A 34 9.49 5.29 8.96
C ASP A 34 9.38 5.86 10.39
N GLY A 35 8.24 5.64 11.05
CA GLY A 35 7.95 6.11 12.40
C GLY A 35 7.11 7.39 12.45
N GLU A 36 6.95 8.07 11.33
CA GLU A 36 6.09 9.25 11.20
C GLU A 36 4.66 8.83 10.90
N LYS A 37 3.70 9.43 11.61
CA LYS A 37 2.28 9.19 11.40
C LYS A 37 1.84 9.96 10.16
N ILE A 38 1.27 9.25 9.18
CA ILE A 38 0.82 9.84 7.91
C ILE A 38 -0.68 9.68 7.66
N PHE A 39 -1.32 8.70 8.31
CA PHE A 39 -2.76 8.48 8.26
C PHE A 39 -3.27 7.88 9.57
N THR A 40 -4.59 7.90 9.75
CA THR A 40 -5.31 7.01 10.66
C THR A 40 -5.99 5.89 9.87
N TYR A 41 -6.36 4.81 10.54
CA TYR A 41 -7.09 3.71 9.92
C TYR A 41 -8.12 3.09 10.86
N GLU A 42 -9.17 2.53 10.26
CA GLU A 42 -10.15 1.69 10.93
C GLU A 42 -10.28 0.36 10.20
N LYS A 43 -10.32 -0.76 10.92
CA LYS A 43 -10.59 -2.08 10.35
C LYS A 43 -12.00 -2.51 10.74
N GLN A 44 -12.79 -2.98 9.77
CA GLN A 44 -14.08 -3.61 10.02
C GLN A 44 -14.11 -5.04 9.47
N ASN A 45 -15.28 -5.68 9.58
CA ASN A 45 -15.55 -7.02 9.06
C ASN A 45 -14.48 -8.05 9.46
N LEU A 46 -14.17 -8.14 10.76
CA LEU A 46 -13.13 -9.02 11.32
C LEU A 46 -11.73 -8.83 10.70
N GLY A 47 -11.47 -7.67 10.11
CA GLY A 47 -10.19 -7.33 9.46
C GLY A 47 -10.15 -7.59 7.96
N ASN A 48 -11.28 -7.91 7.32
CA ASN A 48 -11.39 -8.06 5.87
C ASN A 48 -11.55 -6.73 5.13
N THR A 49 -11.92 -5.67 5.84
CA THR A 49 -11.99 -4.30 5.30
C THR A 49 -11.09 -3.36 6.10
N ILE A 50 -10.59 -2.33 5.44
CA ILE A 50 -9.89 -1.22 6.09
C ILE A 50 -10.20 0.10 5.39
N SER A 51 -10.47 1.11 6.20
CA SER A 51 -10.59 2.51 5.80
C SER A 51 -9.36 3.27 6.26
N ILE A 52 -8.80 4.12 5.40
CA ILE A 52 -7.65 4.98 5.67
C ILE A 52 -8.11 6.44 5.58
N TYR A 53 -7.75 7.23 6.60
CA TYR A 53 -8.18 8.62 6.73
C TYR A 53 -6.99 9.57 6.86
N THR A 54 -7.16 10.77 6.33
CA THR A 54 -6.22 11.90 6.50
C THR A 54 -6.13 12.34 7.96
N LEU A 55 -5.06 13.05 8.30
CA LEU A 55 -4.78 13.50 9.67
C LEU A 55 -5.41 14.84 10.02
N ASP A 56 -5.62 15.68 9.02
CA ASP A 56 -6.07 17.07 9.14
C ASP A 56 -7.57 17.17 9.34
N ASP A 57 -8.36 16.48 8.52
CA ASP A 57 -9.82 16.58 8.50
C ASP A 57 -10.55 15.23 8.68
N ASN A 58 -9.80 14.13 8.85
CA ASN A 58 -10.34 12.78 8.97
C ASN A 58 -11.21 12.37 7.76
N THR A 59 -10.88 12.88 6.59
CA THR A 59 -11.48 12.48 5.31
C THR A 59 -11.00 11.08 4.94
N GLU A 60 -11.95 10.20 4.56
CA GLU A 60 -11.62 8.88 4.05
C GLU A 60 -11.05 9.00 2.64
N VAL A 61 -9.81 8.56 2.45
CA VAL A 61 -9.11 8.67 1.15
C VAL A 61 -8.97 7.34 0.45
N LEU A 62 -8.87 6.25 1.22
CA LEU A 62 -8.69 4.91 0.66
C LEU A 62 -9.48 3.89 1.47
N TYR A 63 -10.37 3.19 0.77
CA TYR A 63 -11.07 2.02 1.28
C TYR A 63 -10.54 0.76 0.58
N MET A 64 -10.18 -0.26 1.35
CA MET A 64 -9.74 -1.55 0.82
C MET A 64 -10.58 -2.70 1.38
N ASN A 65 -11.00 -3.61 0.50
CA ASN A 65 -11.76 -4.81 0.85
C ASN A 65 -11.16 -6.04 0.18
N PHE A 66 -10.99 -7.12 0.94
CA PHE A 66 -10.85 -8.46 0.34
C PHE A 66 -12.23 -8.97 -0.03
N ASP A 67 -12.51 -9.02 -1.32
CA ASP A 67 -13.74 -9.56 -1.88
C ASP A 67 -13.54 -11.05 -2.20
N ASP A 68 -14.54 -11.86 -1.86
CA ASP A 68 -14.53 -13.31 -2.08
C ASP A 68 -15.25 -13.72 -3.37
N GLY A 69 -15.56 -12.76 -4.25
CA GLY A 69 -16.23 -13.03 -5.53
C GLY A 69 -17.66 -13.58 -5.39
N GLY A 70 -18.18 -13.67 -4.17
CA GLY A 70 -19.48 -14.26 -3.87
C GLY A 70 -19.50 -15.79 -3.86
N THR A 71 -18.35 -16.48 -3.86
CA THR A 71 -18.32 -17.95 -3.73
C THR A 71 -17.62 -18.41 -2.45
N LEU A 72 -18.34 -19.17 -1.62
CA LEU A 72 -17.85 -19.58 -0.29
C LEU A 72 -16.64 -20.55 -0.33
N HIS A 73 -16.37 -21.18 -1.47
CA HIS A 73 -15.45 -22.34 -1.57
C HIS A 73 -14.47 -22.28 -2.75
N TYR A 74 -14.55 -21.27 -3.61
CA TYR A 74 -13.51 -20.99 -4.60
C TYR A 74 -12.75 -19.76 -4.12
N HIS A 75 -11.43 -19.86 -4.08
CA HIS A 75 -10.56 -18.74 -3.70
C HIS A 75 -9.88 -18.12 -4.91
N ASP A 76 -10.09 -18.72 -6.09
CA ASP A 76 -9.46 -18.32 -7.34
C ASP A 76 -10.11 -17.05 -7.93
N ASP A 77 -11.34 -16.75 -7.51
CA ASP A 77 -12.11 -15.54 -7.82
C ASP A 77 -11.99 -14.44 -6.76
N ASN A 78 -11.27 -14.68 -5.65
CA ASN A 78 -11.00 -13.65 -4.66
C ASN A 78 -10.17 -12.51 -5.27
N PHE A 79 -10.44 -11.29 -4.85
CA PHE A 79 -9.64 -10.14 -5.26
C PHE A 79 -9.59 -9.06 -4.18
N MET A 80 -8.61 -8.17 -4.32
CA MET A 80 -8.50 -6.95 -3.55
C MET A 80 -9.17 -5.81 -4.31
N ALA A 81 -10.20 -5.21 -3.71
CA ALA A 81 -10.79 -3.97 -4.19
C ALA A 81 -10.20 -2.78 -3.41
N MET A 82 -9.69 -1.78 -4.14
CA MET A 82 -9.12 -0.55 -3.60
C MET A 82 -9.87 0.64 -4.20
N ASN A 83 -10.52 1.44 -3.37
CA ASN A 83 -11.28 2.62 -3.80
C ASN A 83 -10.60 3.88 -3.25
N PHE A 84 -10.04 4.68 -4.14
CA PHE A 84 -9.50 6.00 -3.87
C PHE A 84 -10.63 7.01 -4.01
N LEU A 85 -11.19 7.44 -2.89
CA LEU A 85 -12.49 8.10 -2.84
C LEU A 85 -12.46 9.52 -3.40
N ILE A 86 -11.37 10.25 -3.15
CA ILE A 86 -11.21 11.63 -3.62
C ILE A 86 -10.89 11.67 -5.11
N GLU A 87 -10.05 10.75 -5.57
CA GLU A 87 -9.64 10.64 -6.98
C GLU A 87 -10.68 9.93 -7.85
N ASN A 88 -11.70 9.31 -7.23
CA ASN A 88 -12.72 8.49 -7.88
C ASN A 88 -12.09 7.36 -8.75
N VAL A 89 -11.08 6.70 -8.20
CA VAL A 89 -10.37 5.58 -8.86
C VAL A 89 -10.66 4.29 -8.10
N LYS A 90 -11.19 3.30 -8.82
CA LYS A 90 -11.35 1.94 -8.33
C LYS A 90 -10.31 1.03 -8.99
N ILE A 91 -9.70 0.17 -8.20
CA ILE A 91 -8.74 -0.84 -8.68
C ILE A 91 -9.15 -2.18 -8.07
N GLU A 92 -9.36 -3.17 -8.93
CA GLU A 92 -9.68 -4.54 -8.54
C GLU A 92 -8.56 -5.46 -9.02
N THR A 93 -7.94 -6.21 -8.11
CA THR A 93 -6.76 -6.98 -8.48
C THR A 93 -6.59 -8.25 -7.66
N SER A 94 -6.30 -9.35 -8.34
CA SER A 94 -5.86 -10.63 -7.78
C SER A 94 -4.37 -10.63 -7.43
N ASN A 95 -3.58 -9.67 -7.95
CA ASN A 95 -2.14 -9.58 -7.74
C ASN A 95 -1.72 -9.42 -6.27
N PHE A 96 -2.64 -9.00 -5.41
CA PHE A 96 -2.42 -8.86 -3.96
C PHE A 96 -3.12 -9.94 -3.12
N ASN A 97 -3.61 -11.01 -3.75
CA ASN A 97 -4.19 -12.14 -3.01
C ASN A 97 -3.18 -12.71 -2.00
N GLY A 98 -3.68 -13.00 -0.79
CA GLY A 98 -2.86 -13.44 0.34
C GLY A 98 -1.91 -12.39 0.92
N ARG A 99 -1.92 -11.14 0.44
CA ARG A 99 -1.12 -10.03 0.98
C ARG A 99 -1.98 -9.13 1.86
N GLY A 100 -1.62 -8.98 3.14
CA GLY A 100 -2.34 -8.07 4.03
C GLY A 100 -2.18 -6.58 3.66
N PHE A 101 -3.11 -5.73 4.13
CA PHE A 101 -3.16 -4.29 3.85
C PHE A 101 -1.84 -3.54 4.03
N LYS A 102 -1.04 -3.92 5.04
CA LYS A 102 0.27 -3.31 5.26
C LYS A 102 1.22 -3.50 4.07
N TYR A 103 1.20 -4.66 3.44
CA TYR A 103 2.02 -4.92 2.26
C TYR A 103 1.56 -4.07 1.08
N ILE A 104 0.24 -4.02 0.84
CA ILE A 104 -0.38 -3.29 -0.26
C ILE A 104 -0.06 -1.79 -0.13
N LEU A 105 -0.29 -1.20 1.05
CA LEU A 105 0.05 0.19 1.31
C LEU A 105 1.55 0.46 1.13
N GLY A 106 2.40 -0.48 1.53
CA GLY A 106 3.84 -0.43 1.27
C GLY A 106 4.19 -0.43 -0.22
N GLN A 107 3.45 -1.14 -1.07
CA GLN A 107 3.65 -1.09 -2.53
C GLN A 107 3.23 0.26 -3.13
N MET A 108 2.13 0.84 -2.63
CA MET A 108 1.67 2.16 -3.05
C MET A 108 2.71 3.24 -2.72
N ILE A 109 3.19 3.24 -1.47
CA ILE A 109 4.24 4.16 -1.02
C ILE A 109 5.54 3.96 -1.82
N LYS A 110 5.97 2.70 -2.02
CA LYS A 110 7.18 2.38 -2.80
C LYS A 110 7.09 2.87 -4.25
N GLN A 111 5.91 2.84 -4.85
CA GLN A 111 5.66 3.30 -6.21
C GLN A 111 5.29 4.79 -6.30
N GLY A 112 5.27 5.50 -5.16
CA GLY A 112 4.98 6.93 -5.09
C GLY A 112 3.51 7.28 -5.28
N VAL A 113 2.60 6.31 -5.24
CA VAL A 113 1.14 6.56 -5.24
C VAL A 113 0.75 7.36 -3.99
N ILE A 114 1.40 7.04 -2.87
CA ILE A 114 1.26 7.75 -1.60
C ILE A 114 2.61 8.41 -1.32
N SER A 115 2.60 9.73 -1.16
CA SER A 115 3.79 10.51 -0.78
C SER A 115 4.21 10.18 0.66
N LYS A 116 5.43 10.55 1.03
CA LYS A 116 5.91 10.36 2.42
C LYS A 116 5.08 11.13 3.46
N ASN A 117 4.32 12.13 3.02
CA ASN A 117 3.51 12.98 3.90
C ASN A 117 2.05 12.51 3.97
N GLY A 118 1.69 11.40 3.30
CA GLY A 118 0.31 10.91 3.28
C GLY A 118 -0.58 11.61 2.24
N GLU A 119 -0.01 12.09 1.14
CA GLU A 119 -0.80 12.64 0.03
C GLU A 119 -0.88 11.62 -1.11
N ILE A 120 -2.06 11.46 -1.72
CA ILE A 120 -2.21 10.68 -2.94
C ILE A 120 -1.64 11.49 -4.11
N VAL A 121 -0.83 10.85 -4.96
CA VAL A 121 -0.22 11.48 -6.14
C VAL A 121 -0.96 10.98 -7.39
N PRO A 122 -1.86 11.77 -8.00
CA PRO A 122 -2.78 11.28 -9.04
C PRO A 122 -2.09 10.66 -10.25
N GLU A 123 -1.01 11.27 -10.73
CA GLU A 123 -0.21 10.73 -11.85
C GLU A 123 0.39 9.35 -11.56
N LYS A 124 0.74 9.07 -10.30
CA LYS A 124 1.28 7.77 -9.89
C LYS A 124 0.17 6.77 -9.65
N LEU A 125 -0.96 7.24 -9.11
CA LEU A 125 -2.18 6.45 -8.97
C LEU A 125 -2.68 5.94 -10.32
N GLU A 126 -2.69 6.80 -11.35
CA GLU A 126 -3.09 6.40 -12.70
C GLU A 126 -2.18 5.29 -13.25
N ILE A 127 -0.87 5.43 -13.13
CA ILE A 127 0.10 4.40 -13.55
C ILE A 127 -0.11 3.10 -12.75
N PHE A 128 -0.37 3.22 -11.44
CA PHE A 128 -0.63 2.06 -10.58
C PHE A 128 -1.95 1.36 -10.97
N SER A 129 -3.00 2.12 -11.26
CA SER A 129 -4.27 1.62 -11.77
C SER A 129 -4.08 0.88 -13.09
N ASN A 130 -3.45 1.52 -14.09
CA ASN A 130 -3.17 0.90 -15.39
C ASN A 130 -2.37 -0.40 -15.30
N LYS A 131 -1.58 -0.57 -14.23
CA LYS A 131 -0.74 -1.75 -14.01
C LYS A 131 -1.47 -2.88 -13.30
N TYR A 132 -2.36 -2.56 -12.35
CA TYR A 132 -2.92 -3.54 -11.43
C TYR A 132 -4.42 -3.72 -11.57
N ASP A 133 -5.16 -2.76 -12.14
CA ASP A 133 -6.60 -2.89 -12.30
C ASP A 133 -6.94 -3.95 -13.35
N GLU A 134 -7.53 -5.02 -12.85
CA GLU A 134 -8.04 -6.15 -13.61
C GLU A 134 -9.56 -6.06 -13.78
N SER A 135 -10.20 -4.96 -13.37
CA SER A 135 -11.64 -4.66 -13.60
C SER A 135 -12.52 -5.90 -13.45
N ILE A 136 -12.30 -6.67 -12.37
CA ILE A 136 -12.75 -8.05 -12.21
C ILE A 136 -14.28 -8.12 -12.18
N THR A 137 -14.92 -7.21 -11.45
CA THR A 137 -16.38 -7.15 -11.33
C THR A 137 -17.04 -6.93 -12.70
N ASP A 138 -16.45 -6.11 -13.56
CA ASP A 138 -17.02 -5.79 -14.89
C ASP A 138 -16.89 -6.95 -15.89
N ARG A 139 -15.92 -7.84 -15.66
CA ARG A 139 -15.66 -9.02 -16.53
C ARG A 139 -16.39 -10.27 -16.05
N THR A 140 -16.87 -10.26 -14.80
CA THR A 140 -17.49 -11.43 -14.17
C THR A 140 -19.01 -11.33 -14.27
N ILE A 141 -19.61 -12.20 -15.08
CA ILE A 141 -21.07 -12.35 -15.11
C ILE A 141 -21.48 -13.13 -13.87
N ILE A 142 -22.03 -12.44 -12.87
CA ILE A 142 -22.66 -13.10 -11.72
C ILE A 142 -24.05 -13.57 -12.18
N ASN A 143 -24.15 -14.84 -12.58
CA ASN A 143 -25.47 -15.48 -12.71
C ASN A 143 -26.03 -15.69 -11.31
N ARG A 144 -26.90 -14.77 -10.87
CA ARG A 144 -27.70 -14.90 -9.64
C ARG A 144 -28.93 -15.76 -9.87
#